data_AF-A0AA37HVE0-F1
#
_entry.id   AF-A0AA37HVE0-F1
#
_cell.length_a   1.000
_cell.length_b   1.000
_cell.length_c   1.000
_cell.angle_alpha   90.00
_cell.angle_beta   90.00
_cell.angle_gamma   90.00
#
_symmetry.space_group_name_H-M   'P 1'
#
loop_
_entity.id
_entity.type
_entity.pdbx_description
1 polymer ?
#
loop_
_entity_poly.entity_id
_entity_poly.type
_entity_poly.pdbx_seq_one_letter_code
_entity_poly.pdbx_strand_id
1 'polypeptide(L)' 'MSSDTEKHQELLGALKAAQGRNDGSFERAVTEAFEHVFEHLGRLNNHVSLGGSDGEDRHLKPGESPTLR' A
#
# COMPACT_ATOMS: atom_id res chain seq x y z
N MET A 1 -2.60 -7.69 -6.96
CA MET A 1 -2.06 -6.31 -7.03
C MET A 1 -2.86 -5.38 -7.94
N SER A 2 -3.48 -5.81 -9.06
CA SER A 2 -4.37 -4.94 -9.88
C SER A 2 -5.51 -4.24 -9.12
N SER A 3 -6.14 -4.94 -8.16
CA SER A 3 -7.32 -4.42 -7.44
C SER A 3 -7.02 -3.23 -6.52
N ASP A 4 -5.77 -3.07 -6.07
CA ASP A 4 -5.39 -1.98 -5.17
C ASP A 4 -5.17 -0.67 -5.92
N THR A 5 -4.62 -0.77 -7.13
CA THR A 5 -4.45 0.37 -8.04
C THR A 5 -5.80 0.92 -8.52
N GLU A 6 -6.77 0.04 -8.80
CA GLU A 6 -8.14 0.44 -9.15
C GLU A 6 -8.82 1.18 -8.00
N LYS A 7 -8.68 0.67 -6.78
CA LYS A 7 -9.23 1.30 -5.58
C LYS A 7 -8.58 2.66 -5.27
N HIS A 8 -7.28 2.81 -5.51
CA HIS A 8 -6.61 4.11 -5.45
C HIS A 8 -7.19 5.14 -6.43
N GLN A 9 -7.47 4.74 -7.68
CA GLN A 9 -8.07 5.63 -8.67
C GLN A 9 -9.49 6.05 -8.27
N GLU A 10 -10.27 5.12 -7.70
CA GLU A 10 -11.61 5.40 -7.19
C GLU A 10 -11.57 6.42 -6.04
N LEU A 11 -10.70 6.22 -5.05
CA LEU A 11 -10.53 7.13 -3.91
C LEU A 11 -10.05 8.53 -4.34
N LEU A 12 -9.13 8.60 -5.29
CA LEU A 12 -8.71 9.89 -5.88
C LEU A 12 -9.84 10.57 -6.65
N GLY A 13 -10.68 9.79 -7.33
CA GLY A 13 -11.89 10.28 -7.98
C GLY A 13 -12.87 10.87 -6.98
N ALA A 14 -13.12 10.16 -5.87
CA ALA A 14 -13.99 10.60 -4.79
C ALA A 14 -13.50 11.89 -4.14
N LEU A 15 -12.19 12.01 -3.85
CA LEU A 15 -11.58 13.22 -3.32
C LEU A 15 -11.76 14.43 -4.23
N LYS A 16 -11.52 14.26 -5.54
CA LYS A 16 -11.72 15.33 -6.53
C LYS A 16 -13.18 15.72 -6.67
N ALA A 17 -14.09 14.75 -6.66
CA ALA A 17 -15.53 15.01 -6.74
C ALA A 17 -16.09 15.67 -5.48
N ALA A 18 -15.45 15.46 -4.33
CA ALA A 18 -15.82 16.04 -3.05
C ALA A 18 -15.21 17.43 -2.80
N GLN A 19 -14.15 17.79 -3.52
CA GLN A 19 -13.43 19.05 -3.32
C GLN A 19 -14.34 20.27 -3.49
N GLY A 20 -14.33 21.16 -2.49
CA GLY A 20 -15.13 22.40 -2.51
C GLY A 20 -16.61 22.20 -2.16
N ARG A 21 -17.05 20.97 -1.87
CA ARG A 21 -18.38 20.72 -1.31
C ARG A 21 -18.36 20.96 0.20
N ASN A 22 -19.33 21.71 0.71
CA ASN A 22 -19.48 22.01 2.14
C ASN A 22 -20.58 21.14 2.77
N ASP A 23 -20.62 19.86 2.38
CA ASP A 23 -21.62 18.87 2.79
C ASP A 23 -21.01 17.69 3.58
N GLY A 24 -19.74 17.79 3.97
CA GLY A 24 -19.02 16.73 4.69
C GLY A 24 -18.48 15.61 3.79
N SER A 25 -18.74 15.66 2.48
CA SER A 25 -18.29 14.61 1.55
C SER A 25 -16.77 14.56 1.41
N PHE A 26 -16.09 15.70 1.57
CA PHE A 26 -14.63 15.78 1.46
C PHE A 26 -13.96 15.10 2.66
N GLU A 27 -14.39 15.42 3.86
CA GLU A 27 -13.90 14.84 5.11
C GLU A 27 -14.10 13.32 5.11
N ARG A 28 -15.26 12.86 4.60
CA ARG A 28 -15.54 11.44 4.44
C ARG A 28 -14.61 10.78 3.41
N ALA A 29 -14.45 11.36 2.23
CA ALA A 29 -13.56 10.82 1.19
C ALA A 29 -12.10 10.76 1.66
N VAL A 30 -11.65 11.76 2.43
CA VAL A 30 -10.32 11.77 3.06
C VAL A 30 -10.17 10.62 4.07
N THR A 31 -11.18 10.41 4.91
CA THR A 31 -11.16 9.33 5.92
C THR A 31 -11.08 7.96 5.25
N GLU A 32 -11.92 7.71 4.24
CA GLU A 32 -11.94 6.46 3.47
C GLU A 32 -10.61 6.24 2.72
N ALA A 33 -10.00 7.31 2.19
CA ALA A 33 -8.69 7.21 1.54
C ALA A 33 -7.57 6.84 2.52
N PHE A 34 -7.53 7.45 3.70
CA PHE A 34 -6.53 7.13 4.71
C PHE A 34 -6.70 5.72 5.28
N GLU A 35 -7.94 5.28 5.52
CA GLU A 35 -8.22 3.92 5.98
C GLU A 35 -7.64 2.89 4.99
N HIS A 36 -7.85 3.10 3.69
CA HIS A 36 -7.28 2.22 2.66
C HIS A 36 -5.75 2.25 2.65
N VAL A 37 -5.12 3.41 2.79
CA VAL A 37 -3.64 3.52 2.86
C VAL A 37 -3.09 2.78 4.07
N PHE A 38 -3.69 2.94 5.25
CA PHE A 38 -3.24 2.24 6.45
C PHE A 38 -3.47 0.74 6.37
N GLU A 39 -4.59 0.30 5.79
CA GLU A 39 -4.83 -1.11 5.49
C GLU A 39 -3.74 -1.66 4.55
N HIS A 40 -3.42 -0.93 3.49
CA HIS A 40 -2.40 -1.32 2.52
C HIS A 40 -1.00 -1.41 3.15
N LEU A 41 -0.61 -0.41 3.95
CA LEU A 41 0.64 -0.42 4.70
C LEU A 41 0.69 -1.55 5.73
N GLY A 42 -0.42 -1.84 6.40
CA GLY A 42 -0.54 -2.98 7.33
C GLY A 42 -0.38 -4.32 6.62
N ARG A 43 -0.98 -4.48 5.44
CA ARG A 43 -0.79 -5.68 4.59
C ARG A 43 0.66 -5.81 4.14
N LEU A 44 1.31 -4.73 3.69
CA LEU A 44 2.73 -4.75 3.32
C LEU A 44 3.61 -5.14 4.50
N ASN A 45 3.40 -4.56 5.68
CA ASN A 45 4.18 -4.88 6.88
C ASN A 45 3.95 -6.33 7.34
N ASN A 46 2.72 -6.82 7.24
CA ASN A 46 2.41 -8.23 7.48
C ASN A 46 3.03 -9.14 6.41
N HIS A 47 3.12 -8.72 5.15
CA HIS A 47 3.75 -9.49 4.07
C HIS A 47 5.28 -9.54 4.20
N VAL A 48 5.89 -8.47 4.73
CA VAL A 48 7.30 -8.44 5.14
C VAL A 48 7.53 -9.32 6.38
N SER A 49 6.57 -9.36 7.31
CA SER A 49 6.63 -10.23 8.50
C SER A 49 6.29 -11.70 8.22
N LEU A 50 5.49 -11.98 7.18
CA LEU A 50 5.16 -13.32 6.65
C LEU A 50 6.10 -13.72 5.51
N GLY A 51 7.37 -13.28 5.54
CA GLY A 51 8.42 -13.65 4.59
C GLY A 51 8.47 -15.15 4.32
N GLY A 52 7.70 -15.56 3.32
CA GLY A 52 7.32 -16.95 3.10
C GLY A 52 6.66 -17.08 1.74
N SER A 53 7.41 -16.69 0.71
CA SER A 53 7.44 -17.26 -0.65
C SER A 53 7.92 -16.28 -1.74
N ASP A 54 8.56 -15.17 -1.37
CA ASP A 54 9.51 -14.45 -2.24
C ASP A 54 10.62 -13.75 -1.42
N GLY A 55 10.70 -14.07 -0.13
CA GLY A 55 11.78 -13.64 0.76
C GLY A 55 12.97 -14.58 0.62
N GLU A 56 13.63 -14.58 -0.52
CA GLU A 56 15.04 -14.97 -0.52
C GLU A 56 15.83 -13.82 0.12
N ASP A 57 15.81 -13.79 1.45
CA ASP A 57 17.03 -13.56 2.19
C ASP A 57 17.98 -14.68 1.76
N ARG A 58 18.66 -14.49 0.61
CA ARG A 58 19.73 -15.40 0.20
C ARG A 58 20.83 -15.21 1.21
N HIS A 59 20.78 -16.00 2.29
CA HIS A 59 21.99 -16.32 3.01
C HIS A 59 23.00 -16.77 1.98
N LEU A 60 24.05 -15.97 1.80
CA LEU A 60 25.19 -16.31 0.96
C LEU A 60 25.61 -17.71 1.35
N LYS A 61 25.61 -18.65 0.40
CA LYS A 61 26.16 -19.98 0.65
C LYS A 61 27.62 -19.80 1.05
N PRO A 62 28.19 -20.65 1.93
CA PRO A 62 29.57 -20.50 2.36
C PRO A 62 30.52 -20.40 1.15
N GLY A 63 31.06 -19.20 0.89
CA GLY A 63 31.91 -18.88 -0.27
C GLY A 63 31.37 -17.84 -1.25
N GLU A 64 30.13 -17.35 -1.09
CA GLU A 64 29.57 -16.34 -2.00
C GLU A 64 29.87 -14.92 -1.49
N SER A 65 30.40 -14.05 -2.36
CA SER A 65 30.77 -12.67 -2.01
C SER A 65 29.57 -11.73 -2.15
N PRO A 66 29.32 -10.84 -1.18
CA PRO A 66 28.23 -9.88 -1.29
C PRO A 66 28.61 -8.80 -2.30
N THR A 67 28.09 -8.90 -3.53
CA THR A 67 28.07 -7.76 -4.42
C THR A 67 26.88 -6.89 -4.03
N LEU A 68 27.19 -5.68 -3.54
CA LEU A 68 26.20 -4.63 -3.23
C LEU A 68 25.23 -4.48 -4.42
N ARG A 69 23.94 -4.71 -4.17
CA ARG A 69 22.85 -4.20 -4.98
C ARG A 69 21.75 -3.66 -4.07
#